data_AF-A0A2H2Z796-F1
#
_entry.id   AF-A0A2H2Z796-F1
#
_cell.length_a   1.000
_cell.length_b   1.000
_cell.length_c   1.000
_cell.angle_alpha   90.00
_cell.angle_beta   90.00
_cell.angle_gamma   90.00
#
_symmetry.space_group_name_H-M   'P 1'
#
loop_
_entity.id
_entity.type
_entity.pdbx_description
1 polymer ?
#
loop_
_entity_poly.entity_id
_entity_poly.type
_entity_poly.pdbx_seq_one_letter_code
_entity_poly.pdbx_strand_id
1 'polypeptide(L)'
;MQYLDRHLIDLSLSEAYESPDKPRLSAANLHRYLAKLLYSRRSKFDPLWNHLLVGGLDDAGEPFLAAADLLGSTYSAPSLATGFGAMLAQPIMRRYVPDEESAKKLSREEAVNIVKEAMKVLFYRDARSLDSYSLAVVTKDGVELKENEKLEDQSWAFADRIKGYGTQTV
;
A
#
# COMPACT_ATOMS: atom_id res chain seq x y z
N MET A 1 2.36 -5.71 -14.14
CA MET A 1 3.46 -5.45 -13.20
C MET A 1 4.83 -5.51 -13.86
N GLN A 2 5.13 -6.52 -14.68
CA GLN A 2 6.45 -6.69 -15.33
C GLN A 2 6.96 -5.46 -16.10
N TYR A 3 6.10 -4.68 -16.77
CA TYR A 3 6.53 -3.46 -17.48
C TYR A 3 7.06 -2.38 -16.54
N LEU A 4 6.30 -2.03 -15.50
CA LEU A 4 6.70 -1.01 -14.53
C LEU A 4 7.93 -1.47 -13.74
N ASP A 5 7.96 -2.74 -13.35
CA ASP A 5 9.08 -3.33 -12.60
C ASP A 5 10.40 -3.24 -13.38
N ARG A 6 10.42 -3.72 -14.63
CA ARG A 6 11.59 -3.57 -15.51
C ARG A 6 11.99 -2.10 -15.67
N HIS A 7 11.01 -1.23 -15.88
CA HIS A 7 11.25 0.19 -16.07
C HIS A 7 11.86 0.86 -14.83
N LEU A 8 11.43 0.45 -13.63
CA LEU A 8 11.97 0.92 -12.36
C LEU A 8 13.36 0.34 -12.06
N ILE A 9 13.61 -0.91 -12.44
CA ILE A 9 14.94 -1.54 -12.36
C ILE A 9 15.92 -0.79 -13.26
N ASP A 10 15.53 -0.52 -14.51
CA ASP A 10 16.37 0.23 -15.46
C ASP A 10 16.65 1.65 -14.95
N LEU A 11 15.64 2.32 -14.36
CA LEU A 11 15.79 3.63 -13.73
C LEU A 11 16.77 3.60 -12.54
N SER A 12 16.59 2.64 -11.63
CA SER A 12 17.46 2.42 -10.46
C SER A 12 18.91 2.15 -10.89
N LEU A 13 19.10 1.31 -11.91
CA LEU A 13 20.42 1.01 -12.45
C LEU A 13 21.07 2.26 -13.04
N SER A 14 20.33 3.05 -13.83
CA SER A 14 20.85 4.30 -14.40
C SER A 14 21.25 5.31 -13.32
N GLU A 15 20.45 5.43 -12.26
CA GLU A 15 20.76 6.29 -11.13
C GLU A 15 22.04 5.86 -10.42
N ALA A 16 22.18 4.56 -10.15
CA ALA A 16 23.35 3.99 -9.47
C ALA A 16 24.65 4.21 -10.28
N TYR A 17 24.59 4.16 -11.62
CA TYR A 17 25.73 4.47 -12.48
C TYR A 17 26.11 5.96 -12.47
N GLU A 18 25.12 6.85 -12.47
CA GLU A 18 25.39 8.30 -12.47
C GLU A 18 25.82 8.82 -11.09
N SER A 19 25.41 8.17 -10.01
CA SER A 19 25.69 8.61 -8.64
C SER A 19 25.95 7.44 -7.71
N PRO A 20 27.15 6.82 -7.82
CA PRO A 20 27.51 5.65 -7.03
C PRO A 20 27.61 5.95 -5.52
N ASP A 21 27.93 7.20 -5.15
CA ASP A 21 28.19 7.58 -3.77
C ASP A 21 26.92 7.98 -2.98
N LYS A 22 25.84 8.39 -3.65
CA LYS A 22 24.60 8.80 -2.99
C LYS A 22 23.37 8.66 -3.90
N PRO A 23 22.31 7.94 -3.48
CA PRO A 23 21.04 7.96 -4.18
C PRO A 23 20.45 9.37 -4.20
N ARG A 24 19.99 9.81 -5.36
CA ARG A 24 19.35 11.11 -5.61
C ARG A 24 17.83 10.99 -5.69
N LEU A 25 17.28 9.81 -6.00
CA LEU A 25 15.83 9.62 -6.16
C LEU A 25 15.15 9.37 -4.81
N SER A 26 14.47 10.41 -4.31
CA SER A 26 13.53 10.25 -3.19
C SER A 26 12.20 9.64 -3.62
N ALA A 27 11.41 9.18 -2.65
CA ALA A 27 10.05 8.68 -2.90
C ALA A 27 9.16 9.75 -3.56
N ALA A 28 9.34 11.03 -3.21
CA ALA A 28 8.63 12.15 -3.82
C ALA A 28 9.00 12.35 -5.30
N ASN A 29 10.28 12.17 -5.64
CA ASN A 29 10.77 12.26 -7.02
C ASN A 29 10.21 11.10 -7.85
N LEU A 30 10.23 9.88 -7.31
CA LEU A 30 9.68 8.69 -7.94
C LEU A 30 8.17 8.79 -8.16
N HIS A 31 7.43 9.29 -7.18
CA HIS A 31 5.98 9.50 -7.31
C HIS A 31 5.64 10.49 -8.42
N ARG A 32 6.33 11.63 -8.49
CA ARG A 32 6.16 12.62 -9.57
C ARG A 32 6.47 12.02 -10.95
N TYR A 33 7.50 11.18 -11.02
CA TYR A 33 7.87 10.48 -12.24
C TYR A 33 6.75 9.53 -12.70
N LEU A 34 6.29 8.65 -11.80
CA LEU A 34 5.23 7.69 -12.09
C LEU A 34 3.92 8.38 -12.47
N ALA A 35 3.55 9.46 -11.79
CA ALA A 35 2.36 10.24 -12.13
C ALA A 35 2.39 10.77 -13.58
N LYS A 36 3.54 11.34 -13.99
CA LYS A 36 3.73 11.81 -15.37
C LYS A 36 3.72 10.67 -16.38
N LEU A 37 4.31 9.54 -16.04
CA LEU A 37 4.30 8.33 -16.88
C LEU A 37 2.86 7.83 -17.11
N LEU A 38 2.08 7.69 -16.03
CA LEU A 38 0.68 7.25 -16.09
C LEU A 38 -0.18 8.22 -16.90
N TYR A 39 -0.02 9.53 -16.66
CA TYR A 39 -0.74 10.57 -17.40
C TYR A 39 -0.38 10.60 -18.90
N SER A 40 0.90 10.41 -19.24
CA SER A 40 1.38 10.33 -20.63
C SER A 40 0.78 9.13 -21.36
N ARG A 41 0.73 7.97 -20.70
CA ARG A 41 0.12 6.74 -21.24
C ARG A 41 -1.38 6.88 -21.45
N ARG A 42 -2.09 7.43 -20.46
CA ARG A 42 -3.51 7.80 -20.60
C ARG A 42 -3.75 8.72 -21.79
N SER A 43 -2.92 9.74 -21.97
CA SER A 43 -3.08 10.74 -23.06
C SER A 43 -2.91 10.13 -24.46
N LYS A 44 -2.23 8.98 -24.56
CA LYS A 44 -2.08 8.20 -25.81
C LYS A 44 -3.17 7.15 -26.01
N PHE A 45 -4.24 7.18 -25.20
CA PHE A 45 -5.30 6.16 -25.18
C PHE A 45 -4.80 4.73 -24.96
N ASP A 46 -3.65 4.58 -24.32
CA ASP A 46 -3.06 3.30 -23.93
C ASP A 46 -2.56 3.37 -22.48
N PRO A 47 -3.48 3.46 -21.49
CA PRO A 47 -3.13 3.65 -20.09
C PRO A 47 -2.53 2.40 -19.47
N LEU A 48 -1.63 2.60 -18.51
CA LEU A 48 -1.19 1.53 -17.63
C LEU A 48 -2.25 1.31 -16.55
N TRP A 49 -2.88 0.13 -16.55
CA TRP A 49 -3.98 -0.20 -15.64
C TRP A 49 -3.48 -0.53 -14.23
N ASN A 50 -2.95 0.47 -13.54
CA ASN A 50 -2.39 0.35 -12.21
C ASN A 50 -2.89 1.47 -11.30
N HIS A 51 -3.03 1.14 -10.02
CA HIS A 51 -3.17 2.13 -8.95
C HIS A 51 -2.00 1.90 -7.99
N LEU A 52 -1.10 2.87 -7.92
CA LEU A 52 0.18 2.76 -7.24
C LEU A 52 0.16 3.56 -5.94
N LEU A 53 0.74 2.98 -4.89
CA LEU A 53 1.09 3.70 -3.68
C LEU A 53 2.62 3.77 -3.63
N VAL A 54 3.14 4.98 -3.44
CA VAL A 54 4.57 5.24 -3.29
C VAL A 54 4.80 5.66 -1.85
N GLY A 55 5.47 4.79 -1.09
CA GLY A 55 5.85 5.01 0.30
C GLY A 55 7.37 4.98 0.44
N GLY A 56 7.92 5.87 1.26
CA GLY A 56 9.36 5.91 1.54
C GLY A 56 9.75 7.18 2.28
N LEU A 57 10.92 7.72 1.95
CA LEU A 57 11.43 8.99 2.49
C LEU A 57 11.52 10.05 1.39
N ASP A 58 11.24 11.29 1.74
CA ASP A 58 11.42 12.45 0.86
C ASP A 58 12.88 12.94 0.83
N ASP A 59 13.13 14.04 0.12
CA ASP A 59 14.47 14.64 0.00
C ASP A 59 15.03 15.16 1.35
N ALA A 60 14.16 15.43 2.34
CA ALA A 60 14.53 15.85 3.69
C ALA A 60 14.70 14.66 4.65
N GLY A 61 14.41 13.43 4.20
CA GLY A 61 14.42 12.23 5.01
C GLY A 61 13.16 12.08 5.88
N GLU A 62 12.09 12.81 5.57
CA GLU A 62 10.80 12.69 6.25
C GLU A 62 9.91 11.63 5.57
N PRO A 63 9.02 10.95 6.31
CA PRO A 63 8.10 9.97 5.74
C PRO A 63 7.24 10.56 4.63
N PHE A 64 7.20 9.87 3.49
CA PHE A 64 6.42 10.25 2.32
C PHE A 64 5.47 9.12 1.93
N LEU A 65 4.20 9.45 1.70
CA LEU A 65 3.17 8.51 1.24
C LEU A 65 2.21 9.19 0.26
N ALA A 66 2.13 8.69 -0.97
CA ALA A 66 1.26 9.24 -2.00
C ALA A 66 0.73 8.18 -2.97
N ALA A 67 -0.45 8.43 -3.54
CA ALA A 67 -1.09 7.58 -4.54
C ALA A 67 -0.96 8.17 -5.96
N ALA A 68 -0.94 7.30 -6.96
CA ALA A 68 -1.05 7.66 -8.38
C ALA A 68 -1.89 6.61 -9.13
N ASP A 69 -2.89 7.05 -9.90
CA ASP A 69 -3.81 6.16 -10.63
C ASP A 69 -3.57 6.12 -12.15
N LEU A 70 -4.27 5.21 -12.84
CA LEU A 70 -4.21 5.06 -14.29
C LEU A 70 -4.60 6.32 -15.07
N LEU A 71 -5.29 7.28 -14.43
CA LEU A 71 -5.68 8.56 -15.02
C LEU A 71 -4.62 9.64 -14.80
N GLY A 72 -3.58 9.34 -14.03
CA GLY A 72 -2.56 10.29 -13.59
C GLY A 72 -3.02 11.18 -12.43
N SER A 73 -4.13 10.86 -11.77
CA SER A 73 -4.56 11.55 -10.56
C SER A 73 -3.61 11.23 -9.42
N THR A 74 -3.28 12.22 -8.61
CA THR A 74 -2.37 12.08 -7.47
C THR A 74 -2.90 12.75 -6.23
N TYR A 75 -2.60 12.15 -5.08
CA TYR A 75 -2.89 12.73 -3.77
C TYR A 75 -2.02 12.08 -2.70
N SER A 76 -1.81 12.78 -1.60
CA SER A 76 -1.14 12.27 -0.39
C SER A 76 -2.14 12.19 0.76
N ALA A 77 -1.90 11.28 1.68
CA ALA A 77 -2.68 11.13 2.90
C ALA A 77 -1.86 10.32 3.93
N PRO A 78 -2.16 10.44 5.23
CA PRO A 78 -1.42 9.74 6.28
C PRO A 78 -1.67 8.22 6.29
N SER A 79 -2.74 7.76 5.63
CA SER A 79 -3.01 6.36 5.36
C SER A 79 -3.62 6.21 3.97
N LEU A 80 -3.23 5.17 3.22
CA LEU A 80 -3.70 4.93 1.86
C LEU A 80 -3.97 3.44 1.64
N ALA A 81 -5.01 3.14 0.87
CA ALA A 81 -5.32 1.82 0.37
C ALA A 81 -5.90 1.89 -1.05
N THR A 82 -5.73 0.82 -1.83
CA THR A 82 -6.21 0.72 -3.21
C THR A 82 -7.31 -0.34 -3.34
N GLY A 83 -8.07 -0.31 -4.44
CA GLY A 83 -9.11 -1.32 -4.71
C GLY A 83 -10.15 -1.41 -3.59
N PHE A 84 -10.50 -2.63 -3.17
CA PHE A 84 -11.39 -2.88 -2.03
C PHE A 84 -10.83 -2.37 -0.70
N GLY A 85 -9.49 -2.27 -0.58
CA GLY A 85 -8.80 -1.64 0.54
C GLY A 85 -9.26 -0.21 0.81
N ALA A 86 -9.52 0.57 -0.24
CA ALA A 86 -10.00 1.94 -0.10
C ALA A 86 -11.36 2.04 0.61
N MET A 87 -12.19 0.98 0.53
CA MET A 87 -13.51 0.92 1.15
C MET A 87 -13.49 0.24 2.53
N LEU A 88 -12.67 -0.79 2.72
CA LEU A 88 -12.69 -1.64 3.92
C LEU A 88 -11.52 -1.37 4.87
N ALA A 89 -10.30 -1.26 4.35
CA ALA A 89 -9.09 -1.02 5.16
C ALA A 89 -8.95 0.45 5.55
N GLN A 90 -9.29 1.37 4.65
CA GLN A 90 -9.15 2.80 4.89
C GLN A 90 -9.92 3.31 6.13
N PRO A 91 -11.19 2.91 6.38
CA PRO A 91 -11.90 3.30 7.60
C PRO A 91 -11.23 2.79 8.88
N ILE A 92 -10.66 1.58 8.86
CA ILE A 92 -9.93 1.01 10.00
C ILE A 92 -8.70 1.87 10.28
N MET A 93 -7.88 2.12 9.26
CA MET A 93 -6.67 2.94 9.41
C MET A 93 -7.00 4.37 9.88
N ARG A 94 -8.06 4.99 9.36
CA ARG A 94 -8.49 6.35 9.74
C ARG A 94 -8.96 6.47 11.19
N ARG A 95 -9.35 5.38 11.86
CA ARG A 95 -9.68 5.41 13.30
C ARG A 95 -8.45 5.70 14.16
N TYR A 96 -7.29 5.23 13.73
CA TYR A 96 -6.02 5.40 14.43
C TYR A 96 -5.22 6.59 13.87
N VAL A 97 -5.33 6.85 12.57
CA VAL A 97 -4.59 7.88 11.85
C VAL A 97 -5.54 8.80 11.08
N PRO A 98 -6.30 9.67 11.78
CA PRO A 98 -7.22 10.61 11.15
C PRO A 98 -6.52 11.77 10.43
N ASP A 99 -5.32 12.14 10.88
CA ASP A 99 -4.53 13.26 10.39
C ASP A 99 -3.02 12.97 10.44
N GLU A 100 -2.23 13.87 9.86
CA GLU A 100 -0.76 13.78 9.78
C GLU A 100 -0.09 13.82 11.17
N GLU A 101 -0.67 14.55 12.13
CA GLU A 101 -0.11 14.65 13.49
C GLU A 101 -0.27 13.33 14.26
N SER A 102 -1.37 12.63 14.03
CA SER A 102 -1.61 11.30 14.59
C SER A 102 -0.67 10.26 13.97
N ALA A 103 -0.35 10.39 12.67
CA ALA A 103 0.59 9.51 11.99
C ALA A 103 1.99 9.57 12.61
N LYS A 104 2.47 10.78 12.98
CA LYS A 104 3.79 10.99 13.60
C LYS A 104 3.92 10.37 15.00
N LYS A 105 2.81 10.16 15.70
CA LYS A 105 2.79 9.61 17.07
C LYS A 105 2.73 8.09 17.09
N LEU A 106 2.47 7.47 15.94
CA LEU A 106 2.33 6.03 15.81
C LEU A 106 3.69 5.35 15.95
N SER A 107 3.80 4.39 16.86
CA SER A 107 4.97 3.52 16.88
C SER A 107 4.96 2.56 15.69
N ARG A 108 6.13 2.02 15.37
CA ARG A 108 6.30 0.98 14.35
C ARG A 108 5.38 -0.23 14.61
N GLU A 109 5.31 -0.69 15.86
CA GLU A 109 4.52 -1.87 16.24
C GLU A 109 3.02 -1.62 16.08
N GLU A 110 2.54 -0.46 16.50
CA GLU A 110 1.13 -0.06 16.31
C GLU A 110 0.78 0.02 14.83
N ALA A 111 1.63 0.65 14.01
CA ALA A 111 1.44 0.75 12.56
C ALA A 111 1.29 -0.64 11.92
N VAL A 112 2.20 -1.57 12.25
CA VAL A 112 2.17 -2.95 11.76
C VAL A 112 0.89 -3.67 12.21
N ASN A 113 0.48 -3.52 13.47
CA ASN A 113 -0.73 -4.15 13.99
C ASN A 113 -2.01 -3.63 13.31
N ILE A 114 -2.09 -2.33 13.02
CA ILE A 114 -3.20 -1.73 12.28
C ILE A 114 -3.27 -2.30 10.86
N VAL A 115 -2.14 -2.44 10.17
CA VAL A 115 -2.10 -3.06 8.83
C VAL A 115 -2.51 -4.54 8.91
N LYS A 116 -2.04 -5.30 9.91
CA LYS A 116 -2.46 -6.69 10.12
C LYS A 116 -3.97 -6.81 10.36
N GLU A 117 -4.56 -5.92 11.16
CA GLU A 117 -6.01 -5.85 11.38
C GLU A 117 -6.75 -5.61 10.06
N ALA A 118 -6.29 -4.65 9.25
CA ALA A 118 -6.88 -4.35 7.96
C ALA A 118 -6.79 -5.53 6.97
N MET A 119 -5.65 -6.22 6.91
CA MET A 119 -5.46 -7.41 6.07
C MET A 119 -6.43 -8.54 6.45
N LYS A 120 -6.66 -8.74 7.74
CA LYS A 120 -7.65 -9.73 8.23
C LYS A 120 -9.07 -9.38 7.77
N VAL A 121 -9.47 -8.12 7.85
CA VAL A 121 -10.80 -7.68 7.39
C VAL A 121 -10.95 -7.83 5.88
N LEU A 122 -9.90 -7.51 5.11
CA LEU A 122 -9.90 -7.71 3.66
C LEU A 122 -10.08 -9.18 3.31
N PHE A 123 -9.39 -10.09 4.00
CA PHE A 123 -9.54 -11.52 3.76
C PHE A 123 -10.97 -12.03 3.96
N TYR A 124 -11.67 -11.54 4.98
CA TYR A 124 -13.06 -11.97 5.22
C TYR A 124 -14.06 -11.48 4.17
N ARG A 125 -13.77 -10.38 3.47
CA ARG A 125 -14.77 -9.65 2.67
C ARG A 125 -14.41 -9.52 1.19
N ASP A 126 -13.14 -9.65 0.82
CA ASP A 126 -12.69 -9.62 -0.57
C ASP A 126 -12.44 -11.04 -1.09
N ALA A 127 -13.30 -11.47 -2.01
CA ALA A 127 -13.21 -12.80 -2.63
C ALA A 127 -12.00 -13.00 -3.56
N ARG A 128 -11.20 -11.95 -3.82
CA ARG A 128 -9.96 -12.02 -4.62
C ARG A 128 -8.69 -11.95 -3.75
N SER A 129 -8.85 -11.89 -2.43
CA SER A 129 -7.74 -11.87 -1.49
C SER A 129 -7.19 -13.27 -1.21
N LEU A 130 -5.99 -13.32 -0.63
CA LEU A 130 -5.33 -14.54 -0.18
C LEU A 130 -5.00 -14.43 1.31
N ASP A 131 -4.76 -15.57 1.95
CA ASP A 131 -4.42 -15.67 3.37
C ASP A 131 -2.94 -15.34 3.67
N SER A 132 -2.15 -15.11 2.62
CA SER A 132 -0.74 -14.74 2.67
C SER A 132 -0.47 -13.40 2.00
N TYR A 133 0.45 -12.62 2.55
CA TYR A 133 0.83 -11.29 2.05
C TYR A 133 2.30 -10.99 2.34
N SER A 134 2.80 -9.90 1.76
CA SER A 134 4.13 -9.35 2.10
C SER A 134 3.95 -8.04 2.86
N LEU A 135 4.86 -7.77 3.79
CA LEU A 135 4.88 -6.56 4.61
C LEU A 135 6.25 -5.90 4.50
N ALA A 136 6.27 -4.62 4.12
CA ALA A 136 7.49 -3.84 4.03
C ALA A 136 7.43 -2.66 5.02
N VAL A 137 8.52 -2.47 5.76
CA VAL A 137 8.73 -1.30 6.64
C VAL A 137 9.93 -0.53 6.13
N VAL A 138 9.75 0.76 5.86
CA VAL A 138 10.81 1.64 5.38
C VAL A 138 11.20 2.60 6.50
N THR A 139 12.47 2.61 6.89
CA THR A 139 13.04 3.54 7.87
C THR A 139 14.27 4.24 7.28
N LYS A 140 14.90 5.15 8.03
CA LYS A 140 16.17 5.77 7.64
C LYS A 140 17.32 4.76 7.55
N ASP A 141 17.22 3.66 8.28
CA ASP A 141 18.25 2.61 8.33
C ASP A 141 18.13 1.62 7.16
N GLY A 142 16.99 1.60 6.47
CA GLY A 142 16.78 0.76 5.29
C GLY A 142 15.35 0.26 5.13
N VAL A 143 15.21 -0.80 4.34
CA VAL A 143 13.92 -1.45 4.05
C VAL A 143 13.94 -2.84 4.66
N GLU A 144 12.99 -3.11 5.56
CA GLU A 144 12.72 -4.44 6.07
C GLU A 144 11.54 -5.05 5.30
N LEU A 145 11.82 -6.09 4.52
CA LEU A 145 10.80 -6.82 3.75
C LEU A 145 10.57 -8.20 4.37
N LYS A 146 9.31 -8.46 4.72
CA LYS A 146 8.83 -9.78 5.13
C LYS A 146 7.92 -10.33 4.04
N GLU A 147 8.28 -11.49 3.52
CA GLU A 147 7.52 -12.19 2.50
C GLU A 147 6.83 -13.39 3.12
N ASN A 148 5.65 -13.76 2.60
CA ASN A 148 4.87 -14.92 3.05
C ASN A 148 4.33 -14.81 4.49
N GLU A 149 4.04 -13.60 4.96
CA GLU A 149 3.29 -13.41 6.20
C GLU A 149 1.91 -14.06 6.06
N LYS A 150 1.46 -14.76 7.10
CA LYS A 150 0.14 -15.40 7.16
C LYS A 150 -0.81 -14.63 8.06
N LEU A 151 -2.10 -14.74 7.78
CA LEU A 151 -3.13 -14.16 8.64
C LEU A 151 -3.26 -14.94 9.95
N GLU A 152 -3.15 -14.21 11.05
CA GLU A 152 -3.27 -14.70 12.43
C GLU A 152 -4.67 -14.39 12.99
N ASP A 153 -5.08 -15.12 14.03
CA ASP A 153 -6.30 -14.87 14.81
C ASP A 153 -7.59 -14.71 13.98
N GLN A 154 -7.79 -15.67 13.07
CA GLN A 154 -9.03 -15.78 12.31
C GLN A 154 -10.16 -16.33 13.20
N SER A 155 -11.38 -15.80 13.06
CA SER A 155 -12.54 -16.20 13.87
C SER A 155 -13.70 -16.64 13.00
N TRP A 156 -13.94 -17.96 13.01
CA TRP A 156 -15.05 -18.62 12.33
C TRP A 156 -16.05 -19.26 13.30
N ALA A 157 -15.83 -19.11 14.61
CA ALA A 157 -16.63 -19.76 15.66
C ALA A 157 -18.13 -19.38 15.66
N PHE A 158 -18.49 -18.25 15.03
CA PHE A 158 -19.89 -17.85 14.90
C PHE A 158 -20.66 -18.71 13.87
N ALA A 159 -19.97 -19.39 12.97
CA ALA A 159 -20.58 -20.17 11.89
C ALA A 159 -21.46 -21.30 12.43
N ASP A 160 -21.06 -21.97 13.52
CA ASP A 160 -21.81 -23.05 14.16
C ASP A 160 -23.18 -22.59 14.69
N ARG A 161 -23.34 -21.29 14.92
CA ARG A 161 -24.58 -20.68 15.43
C ARG A 161 -25.53 -20.25 14.32
N ILE A 162 -25.06 -20.19 13.07
CA ILE A 162 -25.88 -19.75 11.93
C ILE A 162 -26.57 -20.97 11.32
N LYS A 163 -27.91 -20.93 11.28
CA LYS A 163 -28.76 -21.98 10.70
C LYS A 163 -29.87 -21.36 9.85
N GLY A 164 -30.06 -21.93 8.66
CA GLY A 164 -31.03 -21.45 7.67
C GLY A 164 -30.87 -19.97 7.33
N TYR A 165 -31.95 -19.36 6.86
CA TYR A 165 -32.02 -17.95 6.44
C TYR A 165 -33.34 -17.29 6.84
N GLY A 166 -34.00 -17.80 7.88
CA GLY A 166 -35.33 -17.33 8.31
C GLY A 166 -35.91 -18.15 9.47
N THR A 167 -36.85 -19.05 9.18
CA THR A 167 -37.63 -19.79 10.19
C THR A 167 -37.01 -21.10 10.66
N GLN A 168 -35.84 -21.47 10.14
CA GLN A 168 -35.25 -22.77 10.41
C GLN A 168 -34.54 -22.77 11.77
N THR A 169 -34.98 -23.68 12.66
CA THR A 169 -34.47 -23.78 14.04
C THR A 169 -33.54 -24.97 14.26
N VAL A 170 -33.41 -25.87 13.28
CA VAL A 170 -32.61 -27.10 13.34
C VAL A 170 -31.59 -27.13 12.20
#